data_AF-A0A7W8T5R4-F1
#
_entry.id   AF-A0A7W8T5R4-F1
#
_cell.length_a   1.000
_cell.length_b   1.000
_cell.length_c   1.000
_cell.angle_alpha   90.00
_cell.angle_beta   90.00
_cell.angle_gamma   90.00
#
_symmetry.space_group_name_H-M   'P 1'
#
loop_
_entity.id
_entity.type
_entity.pdbx_description
1 polymer ?
#
loop_
_entity_poly.entity_id
_entity_poly.type
_entity_poly.pdbx_seq_one_letter_code
_entity_poly.pdbx_strand_id
1 'polypeptide(L)' 'MISKFIKPGTVSTVPYNHYSMLKSIEDIFQLDHLGYAGQAGLVGFGSDIFTNL' A
#
# COMPACT_ATOMS: atom_id res chain seq x y z
N MET A 1 4.89 0.42 9.21
CA MET A 1 5.86 0.46 8.10
C MET A 1 6.89 1.54 8.38
N ILE A 2 8.14 1.36 7.98
CA ILE A 2 9.22 2.36 8.13
C ILE A 2 9.77 2.70 6.74
N SER A 3 9.75 3.97 6.37
CA SER A 3 10.21 4.47 5.07
C SER A 3 10.42 5.99 5.13
N LYS A 4 11.34 6.52 4.32
CA LYS A 4 11.58 7.98 4.17
C LYS A 4 10.38 8.75 3.58
N PHE A 5 9.50 8.03 2.90
CA PHE A 5 8.29 8.58 2.27
C PHE A 5 7.08 8.63 3.22
N ILE A 6 7.29 8.32 4.51
CA ILE A 6 6.25 8.31 5.55
C ILE A 6 6.71 9.28 6.65
N LYS A 7 5.88 10.26 7.01
CA LYS A 7 6.17 11.14 8.15
C LYS A 7 6.14 10.35 9.46
N PRO A 8 7.08 10.57 10.40
CA PRO A 8 7.00 9.98 11.73
C PRO A 8 5.64 10.27 12.39
N GLY A 9 5.06 9.26 13.03
CA GLY A 9 3.75 9.37 13.68
C GLY A 9 2.54 9.24 12.73
N THR A 10 2.74 8.90 11.46
CA THR A 10 1.62 8.58 10.54
C THR A 10 0.81 7.40 11.08
N VAL A 11 -0.50 7.60 11.21
CA VAL A 11 -1.49 6.57 11.56
C VAL A 11 -2.53 6.55 10.45
N SER A 12 -2.81 5.36 9.92
CA SER A 12 -3.92 5.14 8.99
C SER A 12 -4.99 4.29 9.66
N THR A 13 -6.26 4.66 9.44
CA THR A 13 -7.44 3.89 9.86
C THR A 13 -7.99 3.04 8.72
N VAL A 14 -7.33 3.03 7.56
CA VAL A 14 -7.71 2.19 6.42
C VAL A 14 -7.43 0.72 6.77
N PRO A 15 -8.42 -0.17 6.61
CA PRO A 15 -8.22 -1.59 6.87
C PRO A 15 -7.39 -2.22 5.75
N TYR A 16 -6.14 -2.54 6.03
CA TYR A 16 -5.25 -3.26 5.12
C TYR A 16 -5.11 -4.73 5.51
N ASN A 17 -4.98 -5.60 4.51
CA ASN A 17 -4.61 -7.00 4.70
C ASN A 17 -3.25 -7.30 4.03
N HIS A 18 -2.83 -8.56 4.03
CA HIS A 18 -1.55 -8.96 3.44
C HIS A 18 -1.50 -8.77 1.91
N TYR A 19 -2.63 -8.86 1.20
CA TYR A 19 -2.69 -8.56 -0.24
C TYR A 19 -2.54 -7.06 -0.52
N SER A 20 -2.96 -6.18 0.39
CA SER A 20 -2.72 -4.73 0.24
C SER A 20 -1.24 -4.41 0.14
N MET A 21 -0.39 -5.07 0.94
CA MET A 21 1.06 -4.92 0.84
C MET A 21 1.59 -5.44 -0.48
N LEU A 22 1.14 -6.63 -0.92
CA LEU A 22 1.54 -7.22 -2.20
C LEU A 22 1.17 -6.31 -3.36
N LYS A 23 -0.09 -5.86 -3.42
CA LYS A 23 -0.59 -4.91 -4.41
C LYS A 23 0.28 -3.66 -4.46
N SER A 24 0.64 -3.10 -3.31
CA SER A 24 1.47 -1.89 -3.23
C SER A 24 2.85 -2.08 -3.84
N ILE A 25 3.49 -3.23 -3.60
CA ILE A 25 4.79 -3.57 -4.18
C ILE A 25 4.65 -3.72 -5.70
N GLU A 26 3.64 -4.46 -6.16
CA GLU A 26 3.37 -4.65 -7.59
C GLU A 26 3.09 -3.31 -8.29
N ASP A 27 2.25 -2.45 -7.71
CA ASP A 27 1.97 -1.10 -8.23
C ASP A 27 3.26 -0.24 -8.29
N ILE A 28 4.11 -0.24 -7.26
CA ILE A 28 5.36 0.54 -7.23
C ILE A 28 6.35 0.08 -8.30
N PHE A 29 6.50 -1.23 -8.48
CA PHE A 29 7.45 -1.82 -9.42
C PHE A 29 6.86 -2.09 -10.80
N GLN A 30 5.60 -1.70 -11.04
CA GLN A 30 4.87 -1.90 -12.30
C GLN A 30 4.84 -3.38 -12.72
N LEU A 31 4.51 -4.25 -11.76
CA LEU A 31 4.38 -5.69 -11.96
C LEU A 31 2.90 -6.08 -12.13
N ASP A 32 2.68 -7.22 -12.78
CA ASP A 32 1.35 -7.82 -12.84
C ASP A 32 0.85 -8.25 -11.46
N HIS A 33 -0.45 -8.12 -11.22
CA HIS A 33 -1.06 -8.48 -9.95
C HIS A 33 -1.22 -9.99 -9.77
N LEU A 34 -0.75 -10.50 -8.63
CA LEU A 34 -0.87 -11.91 -8.27
C LEU A 34 -1.97 -12.18 -7.24
N GLY A 35 -2.69 -13.29 -7.43
CA GLY A 35 -3.73 -13.73 -6.50
C GLY A 35 -4.80 -12.65 -6.27
N TYR A 36 -5.14 -12.40 -5.00
CA TYR A 36 -6.13 -11.38 -4.66
C TYR A 36 -5.60 -9.94 -4.67
N ALA A 37 -4.32 -9.71 -4.97
CA ALA A 37 -3.78 -8.36 -5.12
C ALA A 37 -4.49 -7.56 -6.25
N GLY A 38 -5.01 -8.27 -7.26
CA GLY A 38 -5.79 -7.68 -8.36
C GLY A 38 -7.31 -7.63 -8.10
N GLN A 39 -7.78 -8.00 -6.90
CA GLN A 39 -9.22 -8.06 -6.62
C GLN A 39 -9.82 -6.65 -6.62
N ALA A 40 -10.97 -6.49 -7.29
CA ALA A 40 -11.75 -5.26 -7.25
C ALA A 40 -12.06 -4.83 -5.80
N GLY A 41 -11.80 -3.56 -5.49
CA GLY A 41 -12.00 -2.99 -4.16
C GLY A 41 -10.87 -3.25 -3.15
N LEU A 42 -9.85 -4.05 -3.49
CA LEU A 42 -8.65 -4.12 -2.66
C LEU A 42 -7.83 -2.83 -2.81
N VAL A 43 -7.49 -2.23 -1.68
CA VAL A 43 -6.73 -0.98 -1.62
C VAL A 43 -5.27 -1.29 -1.29
N GLY A 44 -4.34 -0.76 -2.08
CA GLY A 44 -2.92 -0.70 -1.77
C GLY A 44 -2.57 0.54 -0.94
N PHE A 45 -1.35 0.63 -0.44
CA PHE A 45 -0.87 1.78 0.33
C PHE A 45 -0.91 3.03 -0.53
N GLY A 46 -1.60 4.07 -0.04
CA GLY A 46 -1.81 5.32 -0.75
C GLY A 46 -1.31 6.53 0.02
N SER A 47 -1.98 7.67 -0.19
CA SER A 47 -1.64 8.95 0.44
C SER A 47 -1.80 8.97 1.97
N ASP A 48 -2.55 8.02 2.52
CA ASP A 48 -2.69 7.80 3.96
C ASP A 48 -1.44 7.16 4.58
N ILE A 49 -0.65 6.42 3.79
CA ILE A 49 0.62 5.83 4.18
C ILE A 49 1.79 6.72 3.74
N PHE A 50 1.86 7.07 2.45
CA PHE A 50 2.94 7.86 1.86
C PHE A 50 2.73 9.37 2.07
N THR A 51 2.84 9.80 3.33
CA THR A 51 2.55 11.18 3.75
C THR A 51 3.70 12.17 3.54
N ASN A 52 4.82 11.72 2.96
CA ASN A 52 6.04 12.50 2.70
C ASN A 52 6.60 12.26 1.28
N LEU A 53 5.73 12.43 0.27
CA LEU A 53 6.10 12.41 -1.15
C LEU A 53 6.50 13.80 -1.65
#